data_AF-A0A7G6Y1T8-F1
#
_entry.id   AF-A0A7G6Y1T8-F1
#
_cell.length_a   1.000
_cell.length_b   1.000
_cell.length_c   1.000
_cell.angle_alpha   90.00
_cell.angle_beta   90.00
_cell.angle_gamma   90.00
#
_symmetry.space_group_name_H-M   'P 1'
#
loop_
_entity.id
_entity.type
_entity.pdbx_description
1 polymer ?
#
loop_
_entity_poly.entity_id
_entity_poly.type
_entity_poly.pdbx_seq_one_letter_code
_entity_poly.pdbx_strand_id
1 'polypeptide(L)'
;MMGIEAEATDTRYETNHRIAFLVIAHQDPAHVQRLVERLQPHRVFIHLDAKVPLDDRWKSIQATFVEPRFPVYWAGYTQIEATLSLMRAALASGEIYRKLVLLSGSCYPIRPIAELERLFAADSGQNYITYIDVRQSDHHQTLVSHRYCRDAILPWRLTSRFKPALLAEKVLRKVHELTIGQLPFRWTLPQTPYHGSQWWALAPEAATYAVRAIDGDPALVAKYRASFAADEQIFQTVIGNSPFAASATGEIPFTGRGTWKTANLHLIHQSLSKWYTIDDLDEVLASGRFFVRKVNSAHSTALLDALDQHASSSDRVVREHVTEQSAD
;
A
#
# COMPACT_ATOMS: atom_id res chain seq x y z
N MET A 1 20.26 32.36 47.86
CA MET A 1 19.49 31.25 48.44
C MET A 1 18.12 31.27 47.78
N MET A 2 17.82 30.17 47.09
CA MET A 2 16.54 29.76 46.48
C MET A 2 16.03 30.58 45.29
N GLY A 3 16.27 30.00 44.11
CA GLY A 3 15.73 30.41 42.83
C GLY A 3 14.26 30.07 42.66
N ILE A 4 13.64 30.80 41.75
CA ILE A 4 12.26 30.66 41.32
C ILE A 4 12.22 29.65 40.18
N GLU A 5 11.28 28.71 40.29
CA GLU A 5 10.88 27.72 39.29
C GLU A 5 10.45 28.38 37.99
N ALA A 6 10.80 27.76 36.86
CA ALA A 6 9.87 27.33 35.79
C ALA A 6 10.63 27.22 34.46
N GLU A 7 11.11 26.03 34.15
CA GLU A 7 11.24 25.57 32.76
C GLU A 7 11.30 24.04 32.75
N ALA A 8 10.17 23.43 33.14
CA ALA A 8 9.84 22.11 32.62
C ALA A 8 9.25 22.32 31.22
N THR A 9 10.11 22.60 30.25
CA THR A 9 9.75 22.48 28.83
C THR A 9 9.24 21.06 28.60
N ASP A 10 8.02 21.02 28.09
CA ASP A 10 7.16 19.87 27.91
C ASP A 10 7.78 18.81 26.98
N THR A 11 8.54 17.88 27.56
CA THR A 11 9.09 16.70 26.86
C THR A 11 8.02 15.66 26.48
N ARG A 12 6.72 15.96 26.67
CA ARG A 12 5.62 15.06 26.26
C ARG A 12 5.15 15.28 24.82
N TYR A 13 5.61 16.34 24.16
CA TYR A 13 5.39 16.56 22.73
C TYR A 13 6.31 15.73 21.81
N GLU A 14 7.35 15.08 22.36
CA GLU A 14 8.20 14.11 21.65
C GLU A 14 7.68 12.67 21.76
N THR A 15 6.36 12.47 21.79
CA THR A 15 5.83 11.18 21.34
C THR A 15 6.00 11.13 19.83
N ASN A 16 7.19 10.76 19.38
CA ASN A 16 7.55 10.60 17.97
C ASN A 16 6.73 9.42 17.41
N HIS A 17 5.48 9.68 17.05
CA HIS A 17 4.54 8.66 16.58
C HIS A 17 5.07 8.09 15.28
N ARG A 18 5.44 6.81 15.30
CA ARG A 18 6.07 6.13 14.17
C ARG A 18 5.09 5.96 13.01
N ILE A 19 5.63 5.79 11.82
CA ILE A 19 4.87 5.30 10.67
C ILE A 19 4.96 3.76 10.67
N ALA A 20 3.87 3.08 10.35
CA ALA A 20 3.87 1.66 10.06
C ALA A 20 3.86 1.45 8.55
N PHE A 21 4.94 0.93 7.99
CA PHE A 21 5.03 0.59 6.57
C PHE A 21 4.59 -0.85 6.37
N LEU A 22 3.56 -1.04 5.53
CA LEU A 22 2.97 -2.32 5.19
C LEU A 22 3.48 -2.72 3.80
N VAL A 23 4.39 -3.67 3.70
CA VAL A 23 5.05 -4.03 2.45
C VAL A 23 4.55 -5.38 1.95
N ILE A 24 4.03 -5.41 0.73
CA ILE A 24 3.69 -6.65 0.03
C ILE A 24 4.82 -7.01 -0.93
N ALA A 25 5.51 -8.12 -0.65
CA ALA A 25 6.71 -8.55 -1.35
C ALA A 25 6.56 -9.95 -1.96
N HIS A 26 7.17 -10.16 -3.12
CA HIS A 26 7.19 -11.47 -3.80
C HIS A 26 8.51 -11.75 -4.55
N GLN A 27 9.46 -10.82 -4.55
CA GLN A 27 10.73 -10.94 -5.26
C GLN A 27 11.73 -9.90 -4.76
N ASP A 28 12.99 -10.04 -5.18
CA ASP A 28 14.09 -9.08 -4.96
C ASP A 28 14.34 -8.74 -3.48
N PRO A 29 14.81 -9.71 -2.67
CA PRO A 29 15.11 -9.47 -1.26
C PRO A 29 16.18 -8.38 -1.05
N ALA A 30 17.11 -8.18 -2.00
CA ALA A 30 18.13 -7.14 -1.92
C ALA A 30 17.52 -5.74 -1.97
N HIS A 31 16.59 -5.50 -2.91
CA HIS A 31 15.86 -4.23 -2.97
C HIS A 31 14.98 -4.02 -1.73
N VAL A 32 14.29 -5.08 -1.28
CA VAL A 32 13.44 -4.99 -0.08
C VAL A 32 14.27 -4.70 1.17
N GLN A 33 15.47 -5.28 1.29
CA GLN A 33 16.40 -4.95 2.38
C GLN A 33 16.76 -3.46 2.35
N ARG A 34 17.17 -2.95 1.19
CA ARG A 34 17.51 -1.52 1.01
C ARG A 34 16.33 -0.61 1.35
N LEU A 35 15.11 -0.98 0.91
CA LEU A 35 13.88 -0.27 1.27
C LEU A 35 13.68 -0.24 2.80
N VAL A 36 13.82 -1.38 3.48
CA VAL A 36 13.64 -1.48 4.94
C VAL A 36 14.66 -0.64 5.69
N GLU A 37 15.93 -0.66 5.27
CA GLU A 37 16.99 0.19 5.82
C GLU A 37 16.66 1.67 5.64
N ARG A 38 16.15 2.04 4.46
CA ARG A 38 15.79 3.43 4.13
C ARG A 38 14.61 3.97 4.94
N LEU A 39 13.72 3.10 5.42
CA LEU A 39 12.53 3.43 6.20
C LEU A 39 12.79 3.44 7.72
N GLN A 40 14.00 3.08 8.18
CA GLN A 40 14.36 3.20 9.60
C GLN A 40 14.26 4.66 10.09
N PRO A 41 13.90 4.91 11.36
CA PRO A 41 13.67 3.94 12.44
C PRO A 41 12.21 3.44 12.54
N HIS A 42 11.40 3.61 11.48
CA HIS A 42 10.01 3.20 11.49
C HIS A 42 9.82 1.68 11.39
N ARG A 43 8.64 1.20 11.79
CA ARG A 43 8.32 -0.23 11.74
C ARG A 43 7.90 -0.63 10.34
N VAL A 44 8.53 -1.69 9.83
CA VAL A 44 8.17 -2.31 8.56
C VAL A 44 7.59 -3.69 8.82
N PHE A 45 6.37 -3.92 8.33
CA PHE A 45 5.69 -5.20 8.31
C PHE A 45 5.72 -5.74 6.89
N ILE A 46 6.16 -6.99 6.70
CA ILE A 46 6.30 -7.60 5.38
C ILE A 46 5.38 -8.80 5.26
N HIS A 47 4.50 -8.77 4.27
CA HIS A 47 3.85 -9.97 3.75
C HIS A 47 4.69 -10.49 2.59
N LEU A 48 5.31 -11.65 2.80
CA LEU A 48 5.98 -12.38 1.73
C LEU A 48 4.98 -13.37 1.12
N ASP A 49 4.77 -13.29 -0.19
CA ASP A 49 3.88 -14.20 -0.93
C ASP A 49 4.20 -15.68 -0.58
N ALA A 50 3.17 -16.47 -0.27
CA ALA A 50 3.31 -17.87 0.13
C ALA A 50 3.99 -18.75 -0.93
N LYS A 51 3.94 -18.33 -2.21
CA LYS A 51 4.64 -19.01 -3.32
C LYS A 51 6.16 -18.82 -3.26
N VAL A 52 6.65 -17.85 -2.49
CA VAL A 52 8.07 -17.55 -2.34
C VAL A 52 8.62 -18.23 -1.09
N PRO A 53 9.74 -18.97 -1.19
CA PRO A 53 10.38 -19.54 -0.02
C PRO A 53 10.94 -18.42 0.87
N LEU A 54 10.70 -18.53 2.18
CA LEU A 54 11.34 -17.66 3.18
C LEU A 54 12.74 -18.22 3.49
N ASP A 55 13.67 -17.99 2.56
CA ASP A 55 15.07 -18.37 2.70
C ASP A 55 15.88 -17.33 3.47
N ASP A 56 17.18 -17.57 3.64
CA ASP A 56 18.03 -16.76 4.51
C ASP A 56 18.22 -15.32 4.03
N ARG A 57 18.03 -15.06 2.72
CA ARG A 57 18.09 -13.69 2.16
C ARG A 57 16.90 -12.84 2.61
N TRP A 58 15.75 -13.48 2.86
CA TRP A 58 14.58 -12.79 3.41
C TRP A 58 14.68 -12.68 4.93
N LYS A 59 15.16 -13.73 5.61
CA LYS A 59 15.28 -13.74 7.08
C LYS A 59 16.30 -12.72 7.61
N SER A 60 17.29 -12.32 6.80
CA SER A 60 18.27 -11.29 7.19
C SER A 60 17.67 -9.88 7.26
N ILE A 61 16.54 -9.65 6.60
CA ILE A 61 15.88 -8.34 6.55
C ILE A 61 15.29 -8.00 7.91
N GLN A 62 15.69 -6.85 8.47
CA GLN A 62 15.26 -6.37 9.78
C GLN A 62 13.83 -5.79 9.75
N ALA A 63 12.85 -6.65 9.53
CA ALA A 63 11.43 -6.32 9.45
C ALA A 63 10.56 -7.39 10.13
N THR A 64 9.30 -7.05 10.41
CA THR A 64 8.33 -8.00 10.97
C THR A 64 7.62 -8.74 9.83
N PHE A 65 8.00 -9.98 9.59
CA PHE A 65 7.29 -10.83 8.62
C PHE A 65 5.96 -11.32 9.21
N VAL A 66 4.86 -11.14 8.48
CA VAL A 66 3.51 -11.48 8.95
C VAL A 66 3.08 -12.86 8.49
N GLU A 67 2.35 -13.55 9.36
CA GLU A 67 1.68 -14.82 9.07
C GLU A 67 0.15 -14.67 9.34
N PRO A 68 -0.71 -15.43 8.66
CA PRO A 68 -0.37 -16.42 7.63
C PRO A 68 0.06 -15.78 6.30
N ARG A 69 1.02 -16.39 5.60
CA ARG A 69 1.36 -16.02 4.22
C ARG A 69 0.29 -16.53 3.25
N PHE A 70 -0.11 -15.66 2.33
CA PHE A 70 -1.14 -15.93 1.32
C PHE A 70 -0.49 -16.08 -0.06
N PRO A 71 -0.94 -17.04 -0.90
CA PRO A 71 -0.51 -17.13 -2.29
C PRO A 71 -1.20 -16.03 -3.10
N VAL A 72 -0.51 -14.92 -3.37
CA VAL A 72 -1.16 -13.74 -3.94
C VAL A 72 -1.31 -13.88 -5.45
N TYR A 73 -2.51 -13.66 -5.99
CA TYR A 73 -2.76 -13.65 -7.43
C TYR A 73 -3.06 -12.23 -7.92
N TRP A 74 -2.48 -11.86 -9.06
CA TRP A 74 -2.72 -10.54 -9.63
C TRP A 74 -4.20 -10.35 -9.99
N ALA A 75 -4.75 -9.23 -9.51
CA ALA A 75 -6.16 -8.87 -9.58
C ALA A 75 -7.11 -9.79 -8.78
N GLY A 76 -6.58 -10.63 -7.88
CA GLY A 76 -7.34 -11.54 -7.01
C GLY A 76 -7.54 -11.00 -5.58
N TYR A 77 -8.42 -11.66 -4.82
CA TYR A 77 -8.80 -11.24 -3.48
C TYR A 77 -7.73 -11.57 -2.43
N THR A 78 -6.88 -12.56 -2.71
CA THR A 78 -5.71 -12.88 -1.86
C THR A 78 -4.78 -11.68 -1.63
N GLN A 79 -4.78 -10.68 -2.52
CA GLN A 79 -4.10 -9.40 -2.35
C GLN A 79 -4.67 -8.58 -1.17
N ILE A 80 -6.00 -8.62 -0.98
CA ILE A 80 -6.69 -7.99 0.15
C ILE A 80 -6.41 -8.75 1.44
N GLU A 81 -6.41 -10.09 1.41
CA GLU A 81 -6.08 -10.92 2.59
C GLU A 81 -4.66 -10.63 3.10
N ALA A 82 -3.69 -10.53 2.18
CA ALA A 82 -2.32 -10.09 2.49
C ALA A 82 -2.31 -8.70 3.12
N THR A 83 -3.04 -7.74 2.54
CA THR A 83 -3.11 -6.36 3.05
C THR A 83 -3.75 -6.30 4.44
N LEU A 84 -4.86 -7.02 4.68
CA LEU A 84 -5.52 -7.08 5.97
C LEU A 84 -4.63 -7.74 7.03
N SER A 85 -3.83 -8.76 6.68
CA SER A 85 -2.88 -9.36 7.62
C SER A 85 -1.80 -8.37 8.08
N LEU A 86 -1.30 -7.55 7.16
CA LEU A 86 -0.36 -6.47 7.47
C LEU A 86 -0.99 -5.42 8.38
N MET A 87 -2.22 -4.98 8.07
CA MET A 87 -2.94 -4.01 8.90
C MET A 87 -3.17 -4.54 10.31
N ARG A 88 -3.63 -5.79 10.45
CA ARG A 88 -3.84 -6.43 11.76
C ARG A 88 -2.55 -6.55 12.54
N ALA A 89 -1.45 -6.96 11.91
CA ALA A 89 -0.15 -7.07 12.57
C ALA A 89 0.35 -5.72 13.08
N ALA A 90 0.22 -4.65 12.29
CA ALA A 90 0.57 -3.30 12.73
C ALA A 90 -0.33 -2.85 13.89
N LEU A 91 -1.65 -2.94 13.75
CA LEU A 91 -2.60 -2.52 14.79
C LEU A 91 -2.48 -3.32 16.10
N ALA A 92 -2.01 -4.57 16.03
CA ALA A 92 -1.82 -5.44 17.20
C ALA A 92 -0.40 -5.36 17.81
N SER A 93 0.51 -4.55 17.24
CA SER A 93 1.92 -4.50 17.66
C SER A 93 2.13 -3.85 19.04
N GLY A 94 1.15 -3.11 19.55
CA GLY A 94 1.26 -2.33 20.78
C GLY A 94 1.99 -0.99 20.63
N GLU A 95 2.55 -0.69 19.46
CA GLU A 95 3.12 0.63 19.16
C GLU A 95 2.03 1.62 18.72
N ILE A 96 2.22 2.90 19.05
CA ILE A 96 1.32 3.97 18.61
C ILE A 96 1.85 4.52 17.29
N TYR A 97 1.08 4.29 16.22
CA TYR A 97 1.41 4.77 14.89
C TYR A 97 0.64 6.02 14.52
N ARG A 98 1.25 6.86 13.68
CA ARG A 98 0.56 8.01 13.09
C ARG A 98 -0.15 7.67 11.79
N LYS A 99 0.48 6.80 10.99
CA LYS A 99 -0.05 6.31 9.72
C LYS A 99 0.36 4.88 9.46
N LEU A 100 -0.52 4.16 8.80
CA LEU A 100 -0.23 2.90 8.12
C LEU A 100 -0.10 3.19 6.63
N VAL A 101 1.07 2.96 6.04
CA VAL A 101 1.38 3.27 4.64
C VAL A 101 1.56 1.97 3.88
N LEU A 102 0.74 1.72 2.86
CA LEU A 102 0.83 0.52 2.03
C LEU A 102 1.83 0.72 0.89
N LEU A 103 2.79 -0.19 0.79
CA LEU A 103 3.86 -0.22 -0.22
C LEU A 103 3.94 -1.60 -0.88
N SER A 104 4.45 -1.64 -2.11
CA SER A 104 4.98 -2.88 -2.70
C SER A 104 6.46 -3.03 -2.37
N GLY A 105 6.97 -4.25 -2.45
CA GLY A 105 8.42 -4.51 -2.46
C GLY A 105 9.17 -3.93 -3.66
N SER A 106 8.52 -3.16 -4.54
CA SER A 106 9.15 -2.42 -5.65
C SER A 106 8.92 -0.90 -5.53
N CYS A 107 8.51 -0.43 -4.36
CA CYS A 107 8.47 0.99 -4.04
C CYS A 107 9.84 1.43 -3.48
N TYR A 108 10.14 2.73 -3.58
CA TYR A 108 11.27 3.34 -2.86
C TYR A 108 11.01 4.81 -2.55
N PRO A 109 11.46 5.36 -1.40
CA PRO A 109 11.33 6.78 -1.09
C PRO A 109 12.07 7.66 -2.11
N ILE A 110 11.41 8.71 -2.59
CA ILE A 110 12.02 9.76 -3.42
C ILE A 110 12.60 10.87 -2.52
N ARG A 111 11.87 11.19 -1.45
CA ARG A 111 12.14 12.32 -0.55
C ARG A 111 12.64 11.81 0.82
N PRO A 112 13.33 12.65 1.62
CA PRO A 112 13.63 12.33 3.01
C PRO A 112 12.39 11.88 3.79
N ILE A 113 12.53 10.83 4.61
CA ILE A 113 11.44 10.31 5.42
C ILE A 113 10.96 11.35 6.45
N ALA A 114 11.85 12.22 6.93
CA ALA A 114 11.50 13.32 7.81
C ALA A 114 10.45 14.29 7.21
N GLU A 115 10.40 14.43 5.89
CA GLU A 115 9.35 15.22 5.23
C GLU A 115 7.99 14.51 5.29
N LEU A 116 7.98 13.18 5.21
CA LEU A 116 6.77 12.38 5.34
C LEU A 116 6.26 12.41 6.79
N GLU A 117 7.17 12.35 7.77
CA GLU A 117 6.85 12.54 9.19
C GLU A 117 6.19 13.90 9.40
N ARG A 118 6.76 14.99 8.88
CA ARG A 118 6.18 16.34 8.96
C ARG A 118 4.81 16.44 8.28
N LEU A 119 4.67 15.86 7.09
CA LEU A 119 3.39 15.82 6.38
C LEU A 119 2.31 15.19 7.27
N PHE A 120 2.61 14.03 7.85
CA PHE A 120 1.66 13.37 8.72
C PHE A 120 1.48 14.13 10.02
N ALA A 121 2.52 14.74 10.58
CA ALA A 121 2.49 15.57 11.80
C ALA A 121 1.53 16.76 11.71
N ALA A 122 1.38 17.34 10.51
CA ALA A 122 0.46 18.45 10.28
C ALA A 122 -1.02 18.06 10.47
N ASP A 123 -1.41 16.85 10.03
CA ASP A 123 -2.77 16.33 10.21
C ASP A 123 -2.75 14.80 10.37
N SER A 124 -2.89 14.30 11.61
CA SER A 124 -2.96 12.86 11.89
C SER A 124 -4.26 12.24 11.42
N GLY A 125 -5.33 13.01 11.29
CA GLY A 125 -6.65 12.53 10.87
C GLY A 125 -6.74 12.30 9.37
N GLN A 126 -5.95 13.02 8.57
CA GLN A 126 -5.99 12.98 7.10
C GLN A 126 -5.65 11.60 6.52
N ASN A 127 -6.59 10.97 5.85
CA ASN A 127 -6.43 9.71 5.12
C ASN A 127 -6.07 9.98 3.66
N TYR A 128 -4.96 9.40 3.18
CA TYR A 128 -4.51 9.51 1.80
C TYR A 128 -5.03 8.32 1.01
N ILE A 129 -6.29 8.40 0.61
CA ILE A 129 -6.98 7.41 -0.21
C ILE A 129 -7.94 8.16 -1.14
N THR A 130 -7.58 8.18 -2.42
CA THR A 130 -8.31 8.90 -3.47
C THR A 130 -9.09 7.88 -4.26
N TYR A 131 -10.31 8.25 -4.62
CA TYR A 131 -11.19 7.35 -5.33
C TYR A 131 -12.13 8.07 -6.29
N ILE A 132 -12.67 7.30 -7.22
CA ILE A 132 -13.72 7.71 -8.15
C ILE A 132 -14.96 6.85 -7.89
N ASP A 133 -16.14 7.43 -8.05
CA ASP A 133 -17.38 6.66 -8.09
C ASP A 133 -17.39 5.79 -9.35
N VAL A 134 -17.47 4.47 -9.15
CA VAL A 134 -17.47 3.47 -10.22
C VAL A 134 -18.61 3.72 -11.21
N ARG A 135 -19.74 4.27 -10.76
CA ARG A 135 -20.93 4.56 -11.60
C ARG A 135 -20.66 5.62 -12.67
N GLN A 136 -19.60 6.42 -12.53
CA GLN A 136 -19.22 7.44 -13.51
C GLN A 136 -18.49 6.85 -14.73
N SER A 137 -18.23 5.53 -14.78
CA SER A 137 -17.45 4.91 -15.84
C SER A 137 -17.92 3.49 -16.19
N ASP A 138 -18.34 3.26 -17.43
CA ASP A 138 -18.76 1.93 -17.92
C ASP A 138 -17.69 0.85 -17.73
N HIS A 139 -16.42 1.23 -17.90
CA HIS A 139 -15.31 0.31 -17.70
C HIS A 139 -15.23 -0.16 -16.24
N HIS A 140 -15.29 0.76 -15.28
CA HIS A 140 -15.21 0.40 -13.86
C HIS A 140 -16.48 -0.33 -13.40
N GLN A 141 -17.65 0.04 -13.93
CA GLN A 141 -18.89 -0.71 -13.67
C GLN A 141 -18.75 -2.17 -14.12
N THR A 142 -18.07 -2.42 -15.24
CA THR A 142 -17.78 -3.78 -15.72
C THR A 142 -16.90 -4.57 -14.75
N LEU A 143 -15.96 -3.93 -14.04
CA LEU A 143 -15.08 -4.59 -13.08
C LEU A 143 -15.82 -5.12 -11.84
N VAL A 144 -16.91 -4.45 -11.45
CA VAL A 144 -17.79 -4.86 -10.33
C VAL A 144 -19.03 -5.65 -10.75
N SER A 145 -19.37 -5.63 -12.04
CA SER A 145 -20.60 -6.23 -12.58
C SER A 145 -20.40 -7.59 -13.24
N HIS A 146 -19.16 -8.03 -13.44
CA HIS A 146 -18.79 -9.34 -13.97
C HIS A 146 -18.11 -10.19 -12.90
N ARG A 147 -18.27 -11.52 -12.98
CA ARG A 147 -17.58 -12.45 -12.09
C ARG A 147 -16.20 -12.77 -12.64
N TYR A 148 -15.19 -12.37 -11.90
CA TYR A 148 -13.80 -12.71 -12.15
C TYR A 148 -13.34 -13.69 -11.09
N CYS A 149 -12.95 -14.90 -11.50
CA CYS A 149 -12.20 -15.81 -10.64
C CYS A 149 -10.73 -15.58 -10.95
N ARG A 150 -10.00 -14.85 -10.10
CA ARG A 150 -8.57 -14.54 -10.30
C ARG A 150 -7.66 -15.32 -9.37
N ASP A 151 -8.10 -15.56 -8.14
CA ASP A 151 -7.42 -16.47 -7.22
C ASP A 151 -7.42 -17.91 -7.76
N ALA A 152 -6.58 -18.77 -7.17
CA ALA A 152 -6.58 -20.19 -7.51
C ALA A 152 -7.84 -20.91 -7.00
N ILE A 153 -8.38 -21.78 -7.84
CA ILE A 153 -9.54 -22.62 -7.51
C ILE A 153 -9.07 -23.83 -6.69
N LEU A 154 -7.97 -24.44 -7.10
CA LEU A 154 -7.31 -25.55 -6.40
C LEU A 154 -6.18 -25.04 -5.49
N PRO A 155 -5.84 -25.78 -4.42
CA PRO A 155 -4.74 -25.41 -3.55
C PRO A 155 -3.44 -25.20 -4.33
N TRP A 156 -2.81 -24.04 -4.17
CA TRP A 156 -1.60 -23.68 -4.93
C TRP A 156 -0.45 -24.68 -4.76
N ARG A 157 -0.34 -25.30 -3.58
CA ARG A 157 0.68 -26.34 -3.29
C ARG A 157 0.47 -27.60 -4.14
N LEU A 158 -0.77 -27.89 -4.50
CA LEU A 158 -1.12 -28.99 -5.39
C LEU A 158 -0.80 -28.63 -6.84
N THR A 159 -1.24 -27.47 -7.31
CA THR A 159 -1.03 -27.02 -8.70
C THR A 159 0.42 -26.74 -9.04
N SER A 160 1.24 -26.33 -8.05
CA SER A 160 2.69 -26.12 -8.23
C SER A 160 3.49 -27.43 -8.32
N ARG A 161 3.01 -28.53 -7.74
CA ARG A 161 3.73 -29.81 -7.68
C ARG A 161 3.24 -30.84 -8.70
N PHE A 162 1.98 -30.75 -9.14
CA PHE A 162 1.34 -31.79 -9.94
C PHE A 162 0.73 -31.22 -11.24
N LYS A 163 1.37 -31.53 -12.38
CA LYS A 163 0.96 -31.03 -13.70
C LYS A 163 -0.51 -31.33 -14.07
N PRO A 164 -1.08 -32.51 -13.75
CA PRO A 164 -2.50 -32.76 -13.99
C PRO A 164 -3.43 -31.86 -13.18
N ALA A 165 -3.07 -31.48 -11.94
CA ALA A 165 -3.84 -30.50 -11.17
C ALA A 165 -3.77 -29.10 -11.79
N LEU A 166 -2.63 -28.70 -12.35
CA LEU A 166 -2.53 -27.45 -13.12
C LEU A 166 -3.41 -27.49 -14.38
N LEU A 167 -3.50 -28.63 -15.06
CA LEU A 167 -4.43 -28.81 -16.19
C LEU A 167 -5.89 -28.72 -15.72
N ALA A 168 -6.23 -29.38 -14.61
CA ALA A 168 -7.56 -29.31 -14.01
C ALA A 168 -7.95 -27.88 -13.62
N GLU A 169 -7.04 -27.11 -13.01
CA GLU A 169 -7.22 -25.68 -12.72
C GLU A 169 -7.56 -24.88 -13.98
N LYS A 170 -6.84 -25.11 -15.09
CA LYS A 170 -7.12 -24.45 -16.38
C LYS A 170 -8.51 -24.79 -16.92
N VAL A 171 -8.90 -26.07 -16.83
CA VAL A 171 -10.23 -26.53 -17.25
C VAL A 171 -11.30 -25.90 -16.36
N LEU A 172 -11.16 -25.95 -15.04
CA LEU A 172 -12.09 -25.35 -14.09
C LEU A 172 -12.26 -23.85 -14.31
N ARG A 173 -11.17 -23.13 -14.56
CA ARG A 173 -11.19 -21.71 -14.88
C ARG A 173 -11.95 -21.44 -16.18
N LYS A 174 -11.71 -22.24 -17.23
CA LYS A 174 -12.43 -22.11 -18.50
C LYS A 174 -13.92 -22.41 -18.35
N VAL A 175 -14.27 -23.47 -17.61
CA VAL A 175 -15.67 -23.80 -17.29
C VAL A 175 -16.31 -22.67 -16.50
N HIS A 176 -15.64 -22.12 -15.48
CA HIS A 176 -16.13 -20.99 -14.71
C HIS A 176 -16.39 -19.76 -15.61
N GLU A 177 -15.46 -19.40 -16.50
CA GLU A 177 -15.63 -18.29 -17.46
C GLU A 177 -16.82 -18.49 -18.41
N LEU A 178 -17.03 -19.71 -18.90
CA LEU A 178 -18.11 -20.05 -19.84
C LEU A 178 -19.48 -20.22 -19.16
N THR A 179 -19.52 -20.48 -17.85
CA THR A 179 -20.76 -20.73 -17.11
C THR A 179 -21.06 -19.59 -16.14
N ILE A 180 -20.48 -19.64 -14.94
CA ILE A 180 -20.69 -18.69 -13.84
C ILE A 180 -20.29 -17.27 -14.24
N GLY A 181 -19.26 -17.12 -15.06
CA GLY A 181 -18.78 -15.84 -15.59
C GLY A 181 -19.80 -15.10 -16.47
N GLN A 182 -20.77 -15.81 -17.05
CA GLN A 182 -21.83 -15.24 -17.89
C GLN A 182 -23.07 -14.81 -17.09
N LEU A 183 -23.17 -15.23 -15.82
CA LEU A 183 -24.32 -14.88 -14.97
C LEU A 183 -24.23 -13.41 -14.53
N PRO A 184 -25.37 -12.69 -14.48
CA PRO A 184 -25.39 -11.30 -14.06
C PRO A 184 -24.87 -11.17 -12.63
N PHE A 185 -23.84 -10.33 -12.45
CA PHE A 185 -23.20 -10.09 -11.16
C PHE A 185 -23.27 -8.61 -10.81
N ARG A 186 -24.48 -8.06 -10.84
CA ARG A 186 -24.71 -6.64 -10.56
C ARG A 186 -24.25 -6.27 -9.16
N TRP A 187 -23.89 -5.00 -8.98
CA TRP A 187 -23.69 -4.45 -7.64
C TRP A 187 -25.04 -4.35 -6.94
N THR A 188 -25.24 -5.11 -5.86
CA THR A 188 -26.51 -5.17 -5.09
C THR A 188 -26.34 -4.70 -3.66
N LEU A 189 -25.14 -4.24 -3.29
CA LEU A 189 -24.85 -3.79 -1.94
C LEU A 189 -25.27 -2.31 -1.78
N PRO A 190 -25.64 -1.88 -0.57
CA PRO A 190 -26.10 -0.51 -0.33
C PRO A 190 -24.97 0.53 -0.46
N GLN A 191 -23.71 0.12 -0.33
CA GLN A 191 -22.58 1.04 -0.44
C GLN A 191 -22.37 1.49 -1.88
N THR A 192 -21.88 2.71 -2.08
CA THR A 192 -21.40 3.16 -3.39
C THR A 192 -20.07 2.46 -3.72
N PRO A 193 -19.94 1.76 -4.86
CA PRO A 193 -18.68 1.19 -5.29
C PRO A 193 -17.72 2.32 -5.70
N TYR A 194 -16.50 2.26 -5.16
CA TYR A 194 -15.45 3.24 -5.43
C TYR A 194 -14.22 2.51 -5.97
N HIS A 195 -13.43 3.19 -6.80
CA HIS A 195 -12.21 2.64 -7.38
C HIS A 195 -11.06 3.65 -7.25
N GLY A 196 -9.83 3.17 -7.08
CA GLY A 196 -8.65 4.01 -7.00
C GLY A 196 -7.35 3.21 -6.96
N SER A 197 -6.26 3.88 -6.61
CA SER A 197 -4.96 3.25 -6.48
C SER A 197 -4.93 2.32 -5.27
N GLN A 198 -4.36 1.11 -5.44
CA GLN A 198 -4.06 0.21 -4.33
C GLN A 198 -3.26 0.90 -3.22
N TRP A 199 -2.41 1.87 -3.56
CA TRP A 199 -1.48 2.51 -2.62
C TRP A 199 -2.11 3.71 -1.90
N TRP A 200 -2.22 3.57 -0.58
CA TRP A 200 -2.82 4.56 0.34
C TRP A 200 -1.98 4.72 1.61
N ALA A 201 -2.29 5.77 2.38
CA ALA A 201 -1.84 5.92 3.77
C ALA A 201 -3.04 6.27 4.66
N LEU A 202 -3.32 5.46 5.68
CA LEU A 202 -4.50 5.61 6.55
C LEU A 202 -4.10 5.93 7.98
N ALA A 203 -4.90 6.74 8.67
CA ALA A 203 -4.86 6.88 10.12
C ALA A 203 -5.17 5.52 10.79
N PRO A 204 -4.64 5.24 11.99
CA PRO A 204 -4.92 3.99 12.71
C PRO A 204 -6.42 3.73 12.91
N GLU A 205 -7.22 4.76 13.15
CA GLU A 205 -8.67 4.68 13.35
C GLU A 205 -9.38 4.25 12.06
N ALA A 206 -9.01 4.86 10.93
CA ALA A 206 -9.54 4.51 9.61
C ALA A 206 -9.12 3.10 9.19
N ALA A 207 -7.87 2.71 9.47
CA ALA A 207 -7.38 1.36 9.21
C ALA A 207 -8.11 0.32 10.08
N THR A 208 -8.32 0.62 11.36
CA THR A 208 -9.10 -0.23 12.29
C THR A 208 -10.53 -0.40 11.81
N TYR A 209 -11.17 0.70 11.40
CA TYR A 209 -12.50 0.67 10.81
C TYR A 209 -12.53 -0.20 9.55
N ALA A 210 -11.56 -0.02 8.65
CA ALA A 210 -11.51 -0.78 7.40
C ALA A 210 -11.40 -2.29 7.64
N VAL A 211 -10.54 -2.72 8.57
CA VAL A 211 -10.44 -4.12 8.98
C VAL A 211 -11.79 -4.62 9.51
N ARG A 212 -12.41 -3.90 10.45
CA ARG A 212 -13.68 -4.30 11.06
C ARG A 212 -14.83 -4.35 10.06
N ALA A 213 -14.91 -3.38 9.16
CA ALA A 213 -15.96 -3.31 8.15
C ALA A 213 -15.87 -4.46 7.15
N ILE A 214 -14.64 -4.82 6.73
CA ILE A 214 -14.43 -5.94 5.82
C ILE A 214 -14.70 -7.28 6.52
N ASP A 215 -14.23 -7.45 7.77
CA ASP A 215 -14.43 -8.68 8.54
C ASP A 215 -15.91 -8.87 8.94
N GLY A 216 -16.62 -7.78 9.17
CA GLY A 216 -18.03 -7.77 9.59
C GLY A 216 -19.05 -7.86 8.45
N ASP A 217 -18.64 -7.78 7.19
CA ASP A 217 -19.54 -7.82 6.02
C ASP A 217 -19.19 -8.97 5.06
N PRO A 218 -19.69 -10.19 5.32
CA PRO A 218 -19.48 -11.34 4.44
C PRO A 218 -20.01 -11.13 3.03
N ALA A 219 -21.04 -10.30 2.84
CA ALA A 219 -21.61 -10.01 1.53
C ALA A 219 -20.66 -9.14 0.70
N LEU A 220 -20.04 -8.14 1.32
CA LEU A 220 -18.96 -7.33 0.72
C LEU A 220 -17.76 -8.19 0.34
N VAL A 221 -17.32 -9.09 1.23
CA VAL A 221 -16.23 -10.03 0.97
C VAL A 221 -16.57 -10.94 -0.21
N ALA A 222 -17.75 -11.55 -0.22
CA ALA A 222 -18.20 -12.41 -1.31
C ALA A 222 -18.29 -11.64 -2.65
N LYS A 223 -18.72 -10.38 -2.61
CA LYS A 223 -18.77 -9.50 -3.77
C LYS A 223 -17.37 -9.30 -4.35
N TYR A 224 -16.41 -8.86 -3.52
CA TYR A 224 -15.07 -8.56 -3.97
C TYR A 224 -14.20 -9.78 -4.27
N ARG A 225 -14.50 -10.96 -3.70
CA ARG A 225 -13.87 -12.24 -4.10
C ARG A 225 -14.12 -12.60 -5.56
N ALA A 226 -15.23 -12.12 -6.13
CA ALA A 226 -15.59 -12.35 -7.52
C ALA A 226 -15.41 -11.09 -8.39
N SER A 227 -14.75 -10.04 -7.90
CA SER A 227 -14.43 -8.83 -8.68
C SER A 227 -13.00 -8.87 -9.21
N PHE A 228 -12.74 -8.16 -10.31
CA PHE A 228 -11.39 -7.97 -10.83
C PHE A 228 -10.66 -6.84 -10.09
N ALA A 229 -9.40 -7.04 -9.69
CA ALA A 229 -8.57 -6.01 -9.05
C ALA A 229 -9.29 -5.36 -7.85
N ALA A 230 -9.80 -6.20 -6.96
CA ALA A 230 -10.58 -5.77 -5.81
C ALA A 230 -9.77 -4.93 -4.81
N ASP A 231 -8.45 -5.07 -4.81
CA ASP A 231 -7.51 -4.25 -4.02
C ASP A 231 -7.49 -2.77 -4.44
N GLU A 232 -7.89 -2.47 -5.68
CA GLU A 232 -8.10 -1.12 -6.21
C GLU A 232 -9.53 -0.59 -5.94
N GLN A 233 -10.34 -1.29 -5.12
CA GLN A 233 -11.75 -0.95 -4.89
C GLN A 233 -12.19 -1.06 -3.42
N ILE A 234 -11.91 -2.17 -2.75
CA ILE A 234 -12.56 -2.49 -1.47
C ILE A 234 -12.26 -1.45 -0.38
N PHE A 235 -11.01 -0.98 -0.29
CA PHE A 235 -10.60 0.00 0.71
C PHE A 235 -11.21 1.37 0.42
N GLN A 236 -11.29 1.74 -0.86
CA GLN A 236 -11.93 2.96 -1.34
C GLN A 236 -13.43 2.92 -1.03
N THR A 237 -14.11 1.81 -1.32
CA THR A 237 -15.53 1.61 -0.99
C THR A 237 -15.77 1.71 0.50
N VAL A 238 -14.96 1.04 1.31
CA VAL A 238 -15.13 1.04 2.76
C VAL A 238 -14.90 2.43 3.35
N ILE A 239 -13.82 3.12 2.97
CA ILE A 239 -13.54 4.46 3.49
C ILE A 239 -14.55 5.49 2.97
N GLY A 240 -14.86 5.47 1.67
CA GLY A 240 -15.76 6.44 1.04
C GLY A 240 -17.23 6.33 1.47
N ASN A 241 -17.64 5.22 2.08
CA ASN A 241 -18.97 5.05 2.67
C ASN A 241 -18.95 5.11 4.21
N SER A 242 -17.91 5.69 4.80
CA SER A 242 -17.72 5.78 6.25
C SER A 242 -17.57 7.23 6.73
N PRO A 243 -17.60 7.48 8.05
CA PRO A 243 -17.26 8.80 8.60
C PRO A 243 -15.85 9.30 8.22
N PHE A 244 -14.93 8.40 7.84
CA PHE A 244 -13.58 8.77 7.41
C PHE A 244 -13.51 9.34 5.99
N ALA A 245 -14.61 9.32 5.24
CA ALA A 245 -14.69 9.98 3.93
C ALA A 245 -14.40 11.49 4.04
N ALA A 246 -14.85 12.13 5.13
CA ALA A 246 -14.65 13.57 5.37
C ALA A 246 -13.19 13.94 5.64
N SER A 247 -12.38 13.00 6.11
CA SER A 247 -10.94 13.19 6.32
C SER A 247 -10.11 12.46 5.27
N ALA A 248 -10.70 11.94 4.19
CA ALA A 248 -9.96 11.33 3.09
C ALA A 248 -9.54 12.39 2.06
N THR A 249 -8.49 12.13 1.28
CA THR A 249 -8.22 12.90 0.05
C THR A 249 -9.41 12.79 -0.91
N GLY A 250 -10.16 11.69 -0.82
CA GLY A 250 -11.58 11.68 -1.10
C GLY A 250 -11.92 11.39 -2.56
N GLU A 251 -13.18 11.67 -2.89
CA GLU A 251 -13.70 11.46 -4.24
C GLU A 251 -13.20 12.55 -5.20
N ILE A 252 -12.72 12.14 -6.37
CA ILE A 252 -12.39 13.02 -7.49
C ILE A 252 -13.26 12.69 -8.70
N PRO A 253 -13.52 13.65 -9.61
CA PRO A 253 -14.27 13.35 -10.82
C PRO A 253 -13.53 12.35 -11.72
N PHE A 254 -14.28 11.48 -12.39
CA PHE A 254 -13.71 10.58 -13.37
C PHE A 254 -13.21 11.34 -14.61
N THR A 255 -11.89 11.35 -14.82
CA THR A 255 -11.22 12.02 -15.97
C THR A 255 -10.58 11.02 -16.94
N GLY A 256 -11.10 9.80 -17.00
CA GLY A 256 -10.61 8.72 -17.86
C GLY A 256 -9.81 7.65 -17.12
N ARG A 257 -9.48 6.57 -17.86
CA ARG A 257 -8.85 5.37 -17.30
C ARG A 257 -7.45 5.65 -16.72
N GLY A 258 -7.09 4.89 -15.69
CA GLY A 258 -5.74 4.80 -15.16
C GLY A 258 -5.63 4.99 -13.65
N THR A 259 -5.29 3.92 -12.93
CA THR A 259 -5.20 3.93 -11.46
C THR A 259 -4.07 4.80 -10.92
N TRP A 260 -3.04 5.08 -11.73
CA TRP A 260 -1.96 6.01 -11.38
C TRP A 260 -2.45 7.43 -11.11
N LYS A 261 -3.58 7.85 -11.72
CA LYS A 261 -4.17 9.19 -11.48
C LYS A 261 -4.71 9.36 -10.07
N THR A 262 -5.08 8.26 -9.43
CA THR A 262 -5.60 8.21 -8.06
C THR A 262 -4.52 7.85 -7.02
N ALA A 263 -3.26 7.77 -7.43
CA ALA A 263 -2.16 7.51 -6.51
C ALA A 263 -1.86 8.76 -5.66
N ASN A 264 -1.88 8.59 -4.34
CA ASN A 264 -1.70 9.69 -3.40
C ASN A 264 -0.23 10.08 -3.25
N LEU A 265 0.55 9.19 -2.64
CA LEU A 265 1.95 9.44 -2.28
C LEU A 265 2.94 8.88 -3.31
N HIS A 266 2.45 8.13 -4.30
CA HIS A 266 3.26 7.37 -5.23
C HIS A 266 3.31 8.00 -6.61
N LEU A 267 4.50 8.08 -7.19
CA LEU A 267 4.73 8.21 -8.62
C LEU A 267 4.62 6.83 -9.25
N ILE A 268 3.66 6.66 -10.16
CA ILE A 268 3.41 5.43 -10.89
C ILE A 268 3.29 5.78 -12.37
N HIS A 269 4.10 5.13 -13.20
CA HIS A 269 4.03 5.34 -14.64
C HIS A 269 2.71 4.81 -15.21
N GLN A 270 2.17 5.49 -16.23
CA GLN A 270 0.90 5.13 -16.87
C GLN A 270 0.83 3.69 -17.41
N SER A 271 1.97 3.11 -17.80
CA SER A 271 2.04 1.72 -18.26
C SER A 271 1.80 0.69 -17.15
N LEU A 272 1.93 1.09 -15.88
CA LEU A 272 1.96 0.23 -14.68
C LEU A 272 3.08 -0.83 -14.64
N SER A 273 3.90 -0.94 -15.68
CA SER A 273 4.98 -1.91 -15.84
C SER A 273 6.40 -1.32 -15.94
N LYS A 274 6.56 0.00 -16.18
CA LYS A 274 7.88 0.68 -16.26
C LYS A 274 8.71 0.42 -15.00
N TRP A 275 9.96 0.04 -15.23
CA TRP A 275 11.03 0.09 -14.23
C TRP A 275 11.79 1.40 -14.43
N TYR A 276 11.83 2.23 -13.40
CA TYR A 276 12.57 3.50 -13.45
C TYR A 276 14.08 3.23 -13.35
N THR A 277 14.85 3.98 -14.13
CA THR A 277 16.31 3.90 -14.21
C THR A 277 16.92 5.27 -13.93
N ILE A 278 18.26 5.37 -13.97
CA ILE A 278 18.95 6.65 -13.75
C ILE A 278 18.55 7.72 -14.76
N ASP A 279 18.18 7.32 -15.99
CA ASP A 279 17.73 8.24 -17.04
C ASP A 279 16.42 8.95 -16.69
N ASP A 280 15.66 8.42 -15.73
CA ASP A 280 14.40 8.99 -15.26
C ASP A 280 14.56 9.86 -13.99
N LEU A 281 15.79 10.13 -13.52
CA LEU A 281 16.03 10.83 -12.25
C LEU A 281 15.30 12.17 -12.18
N ASP A 282 15.40 12.98 -13.23
CA ASP A 282 14.75 14.30 -13.29
C ASP A 282 13.22 14.20 -13.23
N GLU A 283 12.63 13.22 -13.93
CA GLU A 283 11.18 12.94 -13.88
C GLU A 283 10.77 12.55 -12.45
N VAL A 284 11.55 11.69 -11.80
CA VAL A 284 11.27 11.18 -10.46
C VAL A 284 11.33 12.30 -9.42
N LEU A 285 12.38 13.13 -9.45
CA LEU A 285 12.54 14.26 -8.53
C LEU A 285 11.49 15.35 -8.76
N ALA A 286 11.18 15.67 -10.03
CA ALA A 286 10.18 16.68 -10.37
C ALA A 286 8.73 16.28 -10.01
N SER A 287 8.47 14.99 -9.76
CA SER A 287 7.12 14.49 -9.49
C SER A 287 6.49 15.03 -8.20
N GLY A 288 7.30 15.49 -7.24
CA GLY A 288 6.87 15.93 -5.91
C GLY A 288 6.29 14.82 -5.02
N ARG A 289 6.26 13.57 -5.49
CA ARG A 289 5.73 12.41 -4.76
C ARG A 289 6.73 11.92 -3.71
N PHE A 290 6.24 11.12 -2.77
CA PHE A 290 7.08 10.57 -1.70
C PHE A 290 7.71 9.23 -2.07
N PHE A 291 7.06 8.46 -2.93
CA PHE A 291 7.52 7.13 -3.34
C PHE A 291 7.50 6.98 -4.85
N VAL A 292 8.49 6.29 -5.41
CA VAL A 292 8.49 5.86 -6.82
C VAL A 292 8.14 4.39 -6.92
N ARG A 293 7.35 4.02 -7.93
CA ARG A 293 7.06 2.62 -8.28
C ARG A 293 7.00 2.47 -9.82
N LYS A 294 7.74 1.55 -10.45
CA LYS A 294 8.49 0.42 -9.88
C LYS A 294 10.01 0.61 -10.00
N VAL A 295 10.74 0.13 -9.00
CA VAL A 295 12.21 0.06 -8.98
C VAL A 295 12.67 -1.30 -8.44
N ASN A 296 13.86 -1.74 -8.86
CA ASN A 296 14.47 -3.02 -8.42
C ASN A 296 16.01 -2.98 -8.49
N SER A 297 16.65 -4.01 -7.93
CA SER A 297 18.12 -4.14 -7.89
C SER A 297 18.75 -4.39 -9.26
N ALA A 298 17.96 -4.77 -10.27
CA ALA A 298 18.46 -5.11 -11.61
C ALA A 298 18.57 -3.90 -12.55
N HIS A 299 17.66 -2.93 -12.41
CA HIS A 299 17.53 -1.80 -13.33
C HIS A 299 17.74 -0.45 -12.65
N SER A 300 17.50 -0.36 -11.34
CA SER A 300 17.34 0.93 -10.66
C SER A 300 18.49 1.29 -9.74
N THR A 301 19.52 0.45 -9.56
CA THR A 301 20.58 0.66 -8.55
C THR A 301 21.18 2.07 -8.60
N ALA A 302 21.59 2.56 -9.77
CA ALA A 302 22.14 3.90 -9.93
C ALA A 302 21.12 5.01 -9.58
N LEU A 303 19.84 4.82 -9.94
CA LEU A 303 18.77 5.73 -9.54
C LEU A 303 18.59 5.76 -8.02
N LEU A 304 18.58 4.58 -7.37
CA LEU A 304 18.43 4.48 -5.92
C LEU A 304 19.59 5.15 -5.19
N ASP A 305 20.83 4.98 -5.69
CA ASP A 305 22.02 5.64 -5.14
C ASP A 305 21.89 7.17 -5.25
N ALA A 306 21.41 7.68 -6.38
CA ALA A 306 21.18 9.11 -6.58
C ALA A 306 20.08 9.66 -5.64
N LEU A 307 18.99 8.91 -5.43
CA LEU A 307 17.92 9.29 -4.50
C LEU A 307 18.41 9.33 -3.04
N ASP A 308 19.26 8.38 -2.64
CA ASP A 308 19.82 8.35 -1.29
C ASP A 308 20.79 9.53 -1.04
N GLN A 309 21.59 9.89 -2.05
CA GLN A 309 22.46 11.07 -1.99
C GLN A 309 21.65 12.36 -1.92
N HIS A 310 20.62 12.50 -2.77
CA HIS A 310 19.74 13.66 -2.78
C HIS A 310 19.09 13.88 -1.42
N ALA A 311 18.50 12.85 -0.83
CA ALA A 311 17.87 12.97 0.47
C ALA A 311 18.86 13.30 1.61
N SER A 312 20.07 12.74 1.56
CA SER A 312 21.12 13.03 2.55
C SER A 312 21.58 14.50 2.49
N SER A 313 21.61 15.09 1.30
CA SER A 313 21.94 16.51 1.12
C SER A 313 20.86 17.44 1.66
N SER A 314 19.58 17.11 1.43
CA SER A 314 18.44 17.88 1.93
C SER A 314 18.38 17.88 3.46
N ASP A 315 18.67 16.75 4.11
CA ASP A 315 18.71 16.66 5.58
C ASP A 315 19.83 17.51 6.20
N ARG A 316 20.96 17.71 5.51
CA ARG A 316 22.05 18.59 5.99
C ARG A 316 21.66 20.06 5.93
N VAL A 317 21.10 20.50 4.80
CA VAL A 317 20.66 21.89 4.61
C VAL A 317 19.59 22.28 5.64
N VAL A 318 18.63 21.38 5.92
CA VAL A 318 17.59 21.64 6.95
C VAL A 318 18.20 21.76 8.34
N ARG A 319 19.19 20.94 8.69
CA ARG A 319 19.85 21.01 10.01
C ARG A 319 20.64 22.30 10.17
N GLU A 320 21.38 22.72 9.15
CA GLU A 320 22.17 23.96 9.15
C GLU A 320 21.28 25.20 9.34
N HIS A 321 20.15 25.28 8.63
CA HIS A 321 19.17 26.38 8.78
C HIS A 321 18.50 26.43 10.17
N VAL A 322 18.24 25.29 10.81
CA VAL A 322 17.66 25.26 12.17
C VAL A 322 18.67 25.71 13.22
N THR A 323 19.96 25.37 13.07
CA THR A 323 21.02 25.86 13.96
C THR A 323 21.30 27.36 13.82
N GLU A 324 21.14 27.95 12.63
CA GLU A 324 21.31 29.40 12.45
C GLU A 324 20.14 30.20 13.06
N GLN A 325 18.90 29.70 12.99
CA GLN A 325 17.72 30.38 13.55
C GLN A 325 17.55 30.22 15.07
N SER A 326 18.31 29.34 15.71
CA SER A 326 18.31 29.15 17.17
C SER A 326 19.51 29.79 17.86
N ALA A 327 20.37 30.47 17.10
CA ALA A 327 21.54 31.20 17.57
C ALA A 327 21.35 32.73 17.60
N ASP A 328 20.17 33.23 17.19
CA ASP A 328 19.73 34.64 17.25
C ASP A 328 18.62 34.84 18.29
#